data_AF-A0A519MMN3-F1
#
_entry.id   AF-A0A519MMN3-F1
#
_cell.length_a   1.000
_cell.length_b   1.000
_cell.length_c   1.000
_cell.angle_alpha   90.00
_cell.angle_beta   90.00
_cell.angle_gamma   90.00
#
_symmetry.space_group_name_H-M   'P 1'
#
loop_
_entity.id
_entity.type
_entity.pdbx_description
1 polymer ?
#
loop_
_entity_poly.entity_id
_entity_poly.type
_entity_poly.pdbx_seq_one_letter_code
_entity_poly.pdbx_strand_id
1 'polypeptide(L)'
;MPGDGNGDGIKDSEQPSVGSIAFVLSPTGESNPGNAPPTFTTLVASSQNGKVTSGTDNSRITSLDQLDAPKDIPEGMQMPIGLVSFTVQLGQGKTGENFSLYLDPALGVNGYWKQDAGGQWVNIASEPYGGKTVLEGGRVRLDFHIEDGGQFDADGKRDGIITDPGAPAHMPLSITGQAPDVPHGFWF
;
A
#
# COMPACT_ATOMS: atom_id res chain seq x y z
N MET A 1 -10.98 -18.24 -3.98
CA MET A 1 -11.64 -19.12 -2.98
C MET A 1 -12.11 -18.26 -1.80
N PRO A 2 -13.10 -18.64 -0.95
CA PRO A 2 -13.39 -17.84 0.25
C PRO A 2 -12.16 -17.77 1.17
N GLY A 3 -11.75 -16.56 1.54
CA GLY A 3 -10.55 -16.33 2.36
C GLY A 3 -9.22 -16.41 1.60
N ASP A 4 -9.26 -16.28 0.28
CA ASP A 4 -8.10 -16.21 -0.63
C ASP A 4 -8.20 -14.86 -1.36
N GLY A 5 -7.79 -13.81 -0.67
CA GLY A 5 -7.98 -12.42 -1.07
C GLY A 5 -6.98 -11.98 -2.12
N ASN A 6 -5.80 -12.61 -2.15
CA ASN A 6 -4.80 -12.37 -3.18
C ASN A 6 -5.03 -13.24 -4.43
N GLY A 7 -5.88 -14.27 -4.38
CA GLY A 7 -6.28 -15.08 -5.54
C GLY A 7 -5.16 -16.00 -6.05
N ASP A 8 -4.35 -16.56 -5.16
CA ASP A 8 -3.29 -17.52 -5.51
C ASP A 8 -3.72 -18.99 -5.36
N GLY A 9 -4.93 -19.21 -4.84
CA GLY A 9 -5.51 -20.55 -4.67
C GLY A 9 -5.21 -21.18 -3.31
N ILE A 10 -4.47 -20.51 -2.44
CA ILE A 10 -4.24 -20.85 -1.04
C ILE A 10 -5.07 -19.88 -0.19
N LYS A 11 -5.57 -20.33 0.97
CA LYS A 11 -6.24 -19.41 1.88
C LYS A 11 -5.20 -18.49 2.52
N ASP A 12 -5.52 -17.20 2.62
CA ASP A 12 -4.68 -16.20 3.29
C ASP A 12 -4.32 -16.63 4.72
N SER A 13 -5.25 -17.27 5.44
CA SER A 13 -5.02 -17.78 6.80
C SER A 13 -3.97 -18.90 6.91
N GLU A 14 -3.64 -19.54 5.79
CA GLU A 14 -2.62 -20.58 5.69
C GLU A 14 -1.25 -20.00 5.30
N GLN A 15 -1.18 -18.69 5.04
CA GLN A 15 0.02 -17.99 4.56
C GLN A 15 0.44 -16.89 5.54
N PRO A 16 1.57 -17.01 6.25
CA PRO A 16 2.02 -15.99 7.20
C PRO A 16 2.35 -14.64 6.54
N SER A 17 2.56 -14.63 5.23
CA SER A 17 2.86 -13.45 4.42
C SER A 17 1.61 -12.81 3.83
N VAL A 18 0.41 -13.32 4.10
CA VAL A 18 -0.85 -12.77 3.60
C VAL A 18 -1.79 -12.46 4.76
N GLY A 19 -2.30 -11.24 4.79
CA GLY A 19 -3.25 -10.77 5.79
C GLY A 19 -4.48 -10.21 5.11
N SER A 20 -5.67 -10.72 5.45
CA SER A 20 -6.95 -10.19 4.98
C SER A 20 -7.80 -9.72 6.15
N ILE A 21 -8.34 -8.51 6.03
CA ILE A 21 -9.16 -7.88 7.06
C ILE A 21 -10.31 -7.10 6.42
N ALA A 22 -11.44 -7.07 7.14
CA ALA A 22 -12.53 -6.16 6.82
C ALA A 22 -12.26 -4.82 7.50
N PHE A 23 -11.93 -3.81 6.71
CA PHE A 23 -11.90 -2.42 7.15
C PHE A 23 -13.28 -1.79 7.02
N VAL A 24 -13.49 -0.65 7.66
CA VAL A 24 -14.71 0.14 7.45
C VAL A 24 -14.48 1.20 6.38
N LEU A 25 -15.50 1.46 5.57
CA LEU A 25 -15.49 2.52 4.55
C LEU A 25 -15.67 3.88 5.23
N SER A 26 -14.60 4.35 5.87
CA SER A 26 -14.52 5.66 6.51
C SER A 26 -13.07 6.13 6.59
N PRO A 27 -12.80 7.44 6.49
CA PRO A 27 -11.50 8.00 6.84
C PRO A 27 -11.18 7.88 8.33
N THR A 28 -12.14 7.54 9.20
CA THR A 28 -11.94 7.49 10.66
C THR A 28 -12.17 6.10 11.23
N GLY A 29 -11.53 5.09 10.64
CA GLY A 29 -11.73 3.68 10.99
C GLY A 29 -11.36 3.33 12.43
N GLU A 30 -10.26 3.85 12.94
CA GLU A 30 -9.78 3.61 14.32
C GLU A 30 -10.71 4.26 15.35
N SER A 31 -11.21 5.45 15.04
CA SER A 31 -12.21 6.14 15.86
C SER A 31 -13.60 5.47 15.87
N ASN A 32 -13.77 4.34 15.19
CA ASN A 32 -15.00 3.56 15.10
C ASN A 32 -16.21 4.40 14.61
N PRO A 33 -16.36 4.58 13.29
CA PRO A 33 -17.33 5.48 12.67
C PRO A 33 -18.79 4.99 12.78
N GLY A 34 -19.08 4.01 13.64
CA GLY A 34 -20.40 3.42 13.81
C GLY A 34 -20.73 2.43 12.69
N ASN A 35 -21.81 2.68 11.95
CA ASN A 35 -22.37 1.75 10.97
C ASN A 35 -21.73 1.84 9.58
N ALA A 36 -20.48 2.30 9.47
CA ALA A 36 -19.79 2.37 8.19
C ALA A 36 -19.68 0.95 7.58
N PRO A 37 -20.01 0.77 6.29
CA PRO A 37 -20.02 -0.55 5.69
C PRO A 37 -18.59 -1.12 5.60
N PRO A 38 -18.41 -2.45 5.69
CA PRO A 38 -17.10 -3.04 5.57
C PRO A 38 -16.61 -3.03 4.11
N THR A 39 -15.29 -2.99 3.94
CA THR A 39 -14.59 -3.24 2.68
C THR A 39 -13.39 -4.14 2.95
N PHE A 40 -13.21 -5.17 2.11
CA PHE A 40 -12.16 -6.16 2.32
C PHE A 40 -10.83 -5.67 1.73
N THR A 41 -9.78 -5.77 2.53
CA THR A 41 -8.42 -5.40 2.16
C THR A 41 -7.50 -6.60 2.39
N THR A 42 -6.61 -6.87 1.44
CA THR A 42 -5.63 -7.95 1.55
C THR A 42 -4.23 -7.41 1.32
N LEU A 43 -3.35 -7.59 2.30
CA LEU A 43 -1.93 -7.28 2.21
C LEU A 43 -1.16 -8.57 1.93
N VAL A 44 -0.24 -8.51 0.96
CA VAL A 44 0.71 -9.58 0.64
C VAL A 44 2.12 -9.05 0.87
N ALA A 45 2.85 -9.62 1.82
CA ALA A 45 4.29 -9.49 1.97
C ALA A 45 5.02 -10.56 1.16
N SER A 46 6.31 -10.37 0.89
CA SER A 46 7.09 -11.24 -0.01
C SER A 46 6.41 -11.38 -1.37
N SER A 47 5.85 -10.25 -1.82
CA SER A 47 5.00 -10.21 -2.99
C SER A 47 5.83 -10.26 -4.27
N GLN A 48 5.45 -11.16 -5.17
CA GLN A 48 5.83 -11.12 -6.56
C GLN A 48 4.55 -11.07 -7.40
N ASN A 49 4.27 -9.90 -7.97
CA ASN A 49 3.03 -9.64 -8.69
C ASN A 49 1.75 -9.98 -7.89
N GLY A 50 1.75 -9.69 -6.58
CA GLY A 50 0.59 -9.91 -5.72
C GLY A 50 0.40 -11.35 -5.27
N LYS A 51 1.40 -12.21 -5.44
CA LYS A 51 1.42 -13.61 -4.98
C LYS A 51 2.62 -13.82 -4.07
N VAL A 52 2.52 -14.75 -3.12
CA VAL A 52 3.65 -15.09 -2.25
C VAL A 52 4.68 -15.91 -3.02
N THR A 53 5.94 -15.51 -2.97
CA THR A 53 7.03 -16.31 -3.55
C THR A 53 7.20 -17.63 -2.81
N SER A 54 7.54 -18.70 -3.53
CA SER A 54 7.94 -19.96 -2.91
C SER A 54 9.31 -19.78 -2.23
N GLY A 55 9.37 -19.92 -0.91
CA GLY A 55 10.61 -19.75 -0.13
C GLY A 55 10.37 -19.98 1.36
N THR A 56 11.43 -20.29 2.11
CA THR A 56 11.39 -20.42 3.57
C THR A 56 11.73 -19.13 4.31
N ASP A 57 12.19 -18.13 3.56
CA ASP A 57 12.61 -16.80 3.98
C ASP A 57 11.56 -15.73 3.64
N ASN A 58 10.29 -16.15 3.53
CA ASN A 58 9.20 -15.20 3.38
C ASN A 58 9.00 -14.41 4.68
N SER A 59 8.73 -13.12 4.52
CA SER A 59 8.41 -12.22 5.63
C SER A 59 7.02 -12.53 6.18
N ARG A 60 6.81 -12.19 7.45
CA ARG A 60 5.58 -12.50 8.17
C ARG A 60 4.87 -11.23 8.58
N ILE A 61 3.58 -11.13 8.24
CA ILE A 61 2.71 -10.08 8.74
C ILE A 61 2.38 -10.41 10.21
N THR A 62 2.66 -9.46 11.11
CA THR A 62 2.40 -9.59 12.54
C THR A 62 1.25 -8.72 13.02
N SER A 63 0.91 -7.66 12.29
CA SER A 63 -0.28 -6.82 12.50
C SER A 63 -0.75 -6.23 11.18
N LEU A 64 -2.06 -5.98 11.09
CA LEU A 64 -2.72 -5.31 9.98
C LEU A 64 -3.99 -4.66 10.51
N ASP A 65 -4.00 -3.34 10.54
CA ASP A 65 -5.01 -2.52 11.21
C ASP A 65 -5.38 -1.31 10.34
N GLN A 66 -6.53 -0.72 10.65
CA GLN A 66 -6.99 0.53 10.03
C GLN A 66 -6.78 1.68 11.02
N LEU A 67 -6.11 2.75 10.59
CA LEU A 67 -5.98 3.98 11.37
C LEU A 67 -6.80 5.11 10.75
N ASP A 68 -7.06 6.13 11.56
CA ASP A 68 -7.69 7.36 11.08
C ASP A 68 -6.78 8.08 10.06
N ALA A 69 -7.41 8.74 9.09
CA ALA A 69 -6.75 9.67 8.20
C ALA A 69 -6.11 10.82 9.01
N PRO A 70 -4.92 11.30 8.62
CA PRO A 70 -4.34 12.51 9.20
C PRO A 70 -5.25 13.72 8.95
N LYS A 71 -5.18 14.73 9.83
CA LYS A 71 -5.97 15.97 9.66
C LYS A 71 -5.45 16.85 8.53
N ASP A 72 -4.13 16.89 8.36
CA ASP A 72 -3.44 17.79 7.44
C ASP A 72 -3.04 17.05 6.15
N ILE A 73 -4.05 16.68 5.35
CA ILE A 73 -3.84 16.07 4.03
C ILE A 73 -3.94 17.12 2.91
N PRO A 74 -3.25 16.95 1.78
CA PRO A 74 -3.34 17.84 0.63
C PRO A 74 -4.79 18.04 0.16
N GLU A 75 -5.10 19.24 -0.33
CA GLU A 75 -6.41 19.53 -0.90
C GLU A 75 -6.73 18.55 -2.05
N GLY A 76 -7.95 18.00 -2.01
CA GLY A 76 -8.43 17.04 -3.01
C GLY A 76 -8.00 15.59 -2.80
N MET A 77 -7.08 15.30 -1.87
CA MET A 77 -6.75 13.93 -1.48
C MET A 77 -7.94 13.28 -0.74
N GLN A 78 -8.27 12.04 -1.13
CA GLN A 78 -9.37 11.28 -0.53
C GLN A 78 -8.82 9.95 0.00
N MET A 79 -9.00 9.72 1.31
CA MET A 79 -8.60 8.49 2.01
C MET A 79 -9.86 7.73 2.47
N PRO A 80 -10.53 6.99 1.59
CA PRO A 80 -11.85 6.41 1.88
C PRO A 80 -11.84 5.39 3.02
N ILE A 81 -10.68 4.86 3.37
CA ILE A 81 -10.47 3.91 4.48
C ILE A 81 -9.41 4.40 5.49
N GLY A 82 -9.07 5.69 5.50
CA GLY A 82 -8.01 6.21 6.36
C GLY A 82 -6.64 5.66 5.96
N LEU A 83 -5.85 5.26 6.95
CA LEU A 83 -4.55 4.62 6.73
C LEU A 83 -4.67 3.11 6.90
N VAL A 84 -3.89 2.38 6.10
CA VAL A 84 -3.59 0.97 6.34
C VAL A 84 -2.30 0.93 7.14
N SER A 85 -2.36 0.33 8.32
CA SER A 85 -1.21 0.16 9.21
C SER A 85 -0.83 -1.32 9.29
N PHE A 86 0.44 -1.64 9.18
CA PHE A 86 0.92 -3.01 9.31
C PHE A 86 2.32 -3.07 9.91
N THR A 87 2.62 -4.21 10.52
CA THR A 87 3.97 -4.57 10.94
C THR A 87 4.34 -5.89 10.30
N VAL A 88 5.52 -5.93 9.67
CA VAL A 88 6.02 -7.09 8.95
C VAL A 88 7.41 -7.43 9.46
N GLN A 89 7.55 -8.63 10.00
CA GLN A 89 8.85 -9.19 10.33
C GLN A 89 9.51 -9.72 9.05
N LEU A 90 10.66 -9.18 8.70
CA LEU A 90 11.38 -9.57 7.49
C LEU A 90 11.90 -11.01 7.57
N GLY A 91 11.89 -11.65 6.41
CA GLY A 91 12.60 -12.90 6.19
C GLY A 91 14.11 -12.77 6.41
N GLN A 92 14.76 -13.88 6.77
CA GLN A 92 16.18 -13.88 7.09
C GLN A 92 17.03 -13.32 5.93
N GLY A 93 17.85 -12.30 6.23
CA GLY A 93 18.76 -11.71 5.25
C GLY A 93 18.12 -10.66 4.32
N LYS A 94 16.82 -10.42 4.43
CA LYS A 94 16.16 -9.31 3.73
C LYS A 94 16.48 -7.98 4.40
N THR A 95 16.55 -6.93 3.59
CA THR A 95 16.75 -5.53 4.03
C THR A 95 15.61 -4.61 3.60
N GLY A 96 14.63 -5.17 2.91
CA GLY A 96 13.41 -4.50 2.45
C GLY A 96 12.40 -5.56 1.99
N GLU A 97 11.20 -5.11 1.65
CA GLU A 97 10.12 -5.99 1.24
C GLU A 97 9.25 -5.39 0.14
N ASN A 98 8.83 -6.26 -0.78
CA ASN A 98 7.81 -5.96 -1.77
C ASN A 98 6.44 -6.33 -1.23
N PHE A 99 5.52 -5.38 -1.34
CA PHE A 99 4.14 -5.51 -0.93
C PHE A 99 3.21 -5.45 -2.12
N SER A 100 2.07 -6.13 -1.99
CA SER A 100 0.90 -5.84 -2.79
C SER A 100 -0.31 -5.67 -1.89
N LEU A 101 -1.04 -4.58 -2.09
CA LEU A 101 -2.28 -4.29 -1.40
C LEU A 101 -3.45 -4.42 -2.38
N TYR A 102 -4.35 -5.37 -2.12
CA TYR A 102 -5.57 -5.56 -2.90
C TYR A 102 -6.74 -4.85 -2.22
N LEU A 103 -7.49 -4.10 -3.01
CA LEU A 103 -8.54 -3.18 -2.59
C LEU A 103 -9.76 -3.29 -3.50
N ASP A 104 -10.92 -2.88 -2.98
CA ASP A 104 -12.14 -2.73 -3.79
C ASP A 104 -11.97 -1.56 -4.79
N PRO A 105 -12.17 -1.78 -6.10
CA PRO A 105 -12.10 -0.69 -7.09
C PRO A 105 -13.08 0.46 -6.84
N ALA A 106 -14.19 0.22 -6.14
CA ALA A 106 -15.16 1.25 -5.78
C ALA A 106 -14.58 2.33 -4.84
N LEU A 107 -13.45 2.06 -4.19
CA LEU A 107 -12.74 3.06 -3.37
C LEU A 107 -12.12 4.18 -4.22
N GLY A 108 -11.96 3.99 -5.54
CA GLY A 108 -11.38 4.99 -6.43
C GLY A 108 -9.90 5.30 -6.18
N VAL A 109 -9.22 4.50 -5.36
CA VAL A 109 -7.81 4.67 -5.03
C VAL A 109 -6.94 4.58 -6.28
N ASN A 110 -5.94 5.44 -6.38
CA ASN A 110 -5.02 5.49 -7.52
C ASN A 110 -3.54 5.36 -7.13
N GLY A 111 -3.25 5.20 -5.84
CA GLY A 111 -1.90 5.06 -5.33
C GLY A 111 -1.84 4.68 -3.87
N TYR A 112 -0.64 4.34 -3.43
CA TYR A 112 -0.30 4.17 -2.03
C TYR A 112 0.59 5.32 -1.62
N TRP A 113 0.05 6.21 -0.80
CA TRP A 113 0.63 7.51 -0.52
C TRP A 113 1.26 7.54 0.86
N LYS A 114 2.48 8.08 0.92
CA LYS A 114 3.23 8.31 2.16
C LYS A 114 3.84 9.69 2.16
N GLN A 115 4.08 10.25 3.35
CA GLN A 115 4.88 11.46 3.47
C GLN A 115 6.36 11.10 3.37
N ASP A 116 7.11 11.83 2.56
CA ASP A 116 8.57 11.79 2.57
C ASP A 116 9.13 12.59 3.77
N ALA A 117 10.46 12.60 3.91
CA ALA A 117 11.14 13.33 4.98
C ALA A 117 10.90 14.86 4.94
N GLY A 118 10.44 15.40 3.81
CA GLY A 118 10.04 16.80 3.64
C GLY A 118 8.56 17.06 3.96
N GLY A 119 7.80 16.04 4.34
CA GLY A 119 6.36 16.11 4.58
C GLY A 119 5.51 16.09 3.31
N GLN A 120 6.11 15.88 2.14
CA GLN A 120 5.38 15.80 0.88
C GLN A 120 4.77 14.42 0.69
N TRP A 121 3.51 14.38 0.27
CA TRP A 121 2.83 13.13 -0.04
C TRP A 121 3.28 12.61 -1.41
N VAL A 122 3.90 11.43 -1.42
CA VAL A 122 4.40 10.75 -2.62
C VAL A 122 3.69 9.41 -2.79
N ASN A 123 3.40 9.05 -4.04
CA ASN A 123 2.80 7.75 -4.36
C ASN A 123 3.91 6.71 -4.54
N ILE A 124 4.16 5.89 -3.52
CA ILE A 124 5.18 4.84 -3.57
C ILE A 124 4.76 3.62 -4.39
N ALA A 125 3.49 3.55 -4.81
CA ALA A 125 3.00 2.57 -5.78
C ALA A 125 3.15 3.03 -7.25
N SER A 126 3.80 4.18 -7.48
CA SER A 126 4.08 4.66 -8.84
C SER A 126 5.37 4.09 -9.41
N GLU A 127 5.47 4.04 -10.75
CA GLU A 127 6.63 3.52 -11.47
C GLU A 127 7.97 4.16 -11.05
N PRO A 128 8.08 5.49 -10.77
CA PRO A 128 9.31 6.09 -10.26
C PRO A 128 9.82 5.51 -8.93
N TYR A 129 8.94 4.94 -8.11
CA TYR A 129 9.29 4.24 -6.86
C TYR A 129 9.38 2.72 -7.04
N GLY A 130 9.37 2.23 -8.28
CA GLY A 130 9.37 0.80 -8.61
C GLY A 130 8.02 0.10 -8.36
N GLY A 131 6.98 0.87 -8.03
CA GLY A 131 5.64 0.37 -7.77
C GLY A 131 4.79 0.21 -9.03
N LYS A 132 3.59 -0.32 -8.84
CA LYS A 132 2.62 -0.53 -9.93
C LYS A 132 1.18 -0.54 -9.41
N THR A 133 0.26 0.09 -10.15
CA THR A 133 -1.19 -0.04 -9.93
C THR A 133 -1.82 -0.88 -11.04
N VAL A 134 -2.56 -1.93 -10.69
CA VAL A 134 -3.18 -2.87 -11.65
C VAL A 134 -4.60 -3.20 -11.23
N LEU A 135 -5.52 -3.33 -12.20
CA LEU A 135 -6.81 -3.98 -11.98
C LEU A 135 -6.66 -5.48 -12.30
N GLU A 136 -6.74 -6.33 -11.29
CA GLU A 136 -6.53 -7.77 -11.39
C GLU A 136 -7.56 -8.53 -10.56
N GLY A 137 -8.20 -9.56 -11.14
CA GLY A 137 -9.19 -10.36 -10.42
C GLY A 137 -10.40 -9.57 -9.91
N GLY A 138 -10.73 -8.43 -10.53
CA GLY A 138 -11.79 -7.52 -10.07
C GLY A 138 -11.40 -6.66 -8.87
N ARG A 139 -10.12 -6.61 -8.50
CA ARG A 139 -9.58 -5.78 -7.41
C ARG A 139 -8.52 -4.84 -7.93
N VAL A 140 -8.38 -3.67 -7.28
CA VAL A 140 -7.21 -2.81 -7.50
C VAL A 140 -6.07 -3.38 -6.67
N ARG A 141 -4.93 -3.62 -7.31
CA ARG A 141 -3.68 -4.01 -6.67
C ARG A 141 -2.69 -2.85 -6.75
N LEU A 142 -2.18 -2.46 -5.60
CA LEU A 142 -1.09 -1.49 -5.44
C LEU A 142 0.17 -2.24 -5.03
N ASP A 143 1.19 -2.24 -5.88
CA ASP A 143 2.51 -2.80 -5.58
C ASP A 143 3.46 -1.69 -5.15
N PHE A 144 4.19 -1.90 -4.07
CA PHE A 144 5.17 -0.96 -3.56
C PHE A 144 6.28 -1.66 -2.78
N HIS A 145 7.38 -0.95 -2.56
CA HIS A 145 8.55 -1.46 -1.83
C HIS A 145 8.87 -0.56 -0.64
N ILE A 146 9.22 -1.17 0.49
CA ILE A 146 9.73 -0.45 1.67
C ILE A 146 11.04 -1.11 2.13
N GLU A 147 12.06 -0.28 2.34
CA GLU A 147 13.35 -0.68 2.90
C GLU A 147 13.32 -0.56 4.43
N ASP A 148 13.84 -1.55 5.15
CA ASP A 148 14.02 -1.58 6.61
C ASP A 148 14.96 -0.44 7.03
N GLY A 149 14.47 0.41 7.92
CA GLY A 149 15.12 1.66 8.32
C GLY A 149 15.24 2.70 7.20
N GLY A 150 14.46 2.54 6.12
CA GLY A 150 14.34 3.50 5.03
C GLY A 150 13.39 4.66 5.35
N GLN A 151 13.27 5.62 4.43
CA GLN A 151 12.42 6.81 4.62
C GLN A 151 10.93 6.49 4.81
N PHE A 152 10.48 5.35 4.31
CA PHE A 152 9.07 4.92 4.34
C PHE A 152 8.80 3.87 5.40
N ASP A 153 9.83 3.45 6.13
CA ASP A 153 9.70 2.63 7.33
C ASP A 153 9.54 3.56 8.54
N ALA A 154 8.39 3.49 9.20
CA ALA A 154 7.89 4.53 10.07
C ALA A 154 8.75 4.75 11.33
N ASP A 155 9.45 3.72 11.80
CA ASP A 155 10.34 3.86 12.95
C ASP A 155 11.80 4.16 12.57
N GLY A 156 12.12 4.07 11.27
CA GLY A 156 13.44 4.35 10.71
C GLY A 156 14.56 3.44 11.22
N LYS A 157 14.25 2.27 11.80
CA LYS A 157 15.26 1.35 12.36
C LYS A 157 15.57 0.22 11.40
N ARG A 158 16.83 -0.20 11.38
CA ARG A 158 17.27 -1.43 10.71
C ARG A 158 17.24 -2.58 11.70
N ASP A 159 16.05 -3.05 12.05
CA ASP A 159 15.87 -4.15 13.01
C ASP A 159 15.17 -5.38 12.43
N GLY A 160 14.99 -5.41 11.10
CA GLY A 160 14.34 -6.49 10.39
C GLY A 160 12.82 -6.45 10.53
N ILE A 161 12.24 -5.30 10.88
CA ILE A 161 10.81 -5.10 11.04
C ILE A 161 10.41 -3.84 10.27
N ILE A 162 9.55 -4.00 9.27
CA ILE A 162 8.92 -2.86 8.62
C ILE A 162 7.68 -2.47 9.41
N THR A 163 7.63 -1.21 9.84
CA THR A 163 6.44 -0.59 10.43
C THR A 163 5.88 0.42 9.46
N ASP A 164 4.63 0.23 9.05
CA ASP A 164 3.97 1.13 8.13
C ASP A 164 2.65 1.60 8.73
N PRO A 165 2.42 2.92 8.67
CA PRO A 165 1.13 3.37 8.17
C PRO A 165 1.28 4.15 6.85
N GLY A 166 0.33 3.94 5.95
CA GLY A 166 0.28 4.55 4.63
C GLY A 166 -1.14 4.58 4.06
N ALA A 167 -1.37 5.49 3.12
CA ALA A 167 -2.71 5.81 2.64
C ALA A 167 -2.99 5.21 1.25
N PRO A 168 -3.83 4.17 1.13
CA PRO A 168 -4.47 3.88 -0.14
C PRO A 168 -5.49 4.98 -0.43
N ALA A 169 -5.13 5.88 -1.33
CA ALA A 169 -5.87 7.12 -1.52
C ALA A 169 -6.04 7.44 -2.99
N HIS A 170 -7.03 8.29 -3.27
CA HIS A 170 -7.13 8.99 -4.52
C HIS A 170 -6.53 10.39 -4.35
N MET A 171 -5.52 10.72 -5.14
CA MET A 171 -5.12 12.10 -5.34
C MET A 171 -5.38 12.49 -6.80
N PRO A 172 -6.15 13.55 -7.08
CA PRO A 172 -6.28 14.07 -8.44
C PRO A 172 -4.88 14.37 -8.98
N LEU A 173 -4.59 13.93 -10.20
CA LEU A 173 -3.40 14.37 -10.89
C LEU A 173 -3.55 15.88 -11.14
N SER A 174 -2.87 16.69 -10.34
CA SER A 174 -2.80 18.13 -10.60
C SER A 174 -2.09 18.34 -11.95
N ILE A 175 -2.63 19.20 -12.80
CA ILE A 175 -2.04 19.62 -14.09
C ILE A 175 -0.62 20.22 -13.91
N THR A 176 -0.20 20.54 -12.68
CA THR A 176 1.13 21.04 -12.31
C THR A 176 2.25 19.98 -12.32
N GLY A 177 2.03 18.82 -12.96
CA GLY A 177 3.04 17.80 -13.24
C GLY A 177 3.38 17.64 -14.73
N GLN A 178 2.91 18.49 -15.65
CA GLN A 178 3.56 18.60 -16.95
C GLN A 178 4.95 19.18 -16.72
N ALA A 179 5.97 18.32 -16.72
CA ALA A 179 7.31 18.75 -17.07
C ALA A 179 7.20 19.62 -18.33
N PRO A 180 7.86 20.78 -18.41
CA PRO A 180 7.91 21.50 -19.67
C PRO A 180 8.46 20.53 -20.71
N ASP A 181 7.64 20.24 -21.71
CA ASP A 181 8.08 19.55 -22.91
C ASP A 181 9.17 20.45 -23.49
N VAL A 182 10.42 20.09 -23.22
CA VAL A 182 11.58 20.76 -23.79
C VAL A 182 11.42 20.59 -25.30
N PRO A 183 11.37 21.69 -26.08
CA PRO A 183 11.18 21.56 -27.50
C PRO A 183 12.40 20.82 -28.06
N HIS A 184 12.21 19.55 -28.43
CA HIS A 184 13.16 18.84 -29.27
C HIS A 184 13.27 19.62 -30.58
N GLY A 185 14.46 20.16 -30.82
CA GLY A 185 14.76 20.94 -32.01
C GLY A 185 14.48 20.14 -33.28
N PHE A 186 14.01 20.85 -34.30
CA PHE A 186 14.07 20.40 -35.68
C PHE A 186 14.89 21.42 -36.48
N TRP A 187 15.92 20.92 -37.14
CA TRP A 187 16.68 21.60 -38.18
C TRP A 187 15.89 21.55 -39.50
N PHE A 188 15.75 22.71 -40.15
CA PHE A 188 16.01 22.92 -41.59
C PHE A 188 16.34 24.39 -41.83
#